data_AF-A0A520JIL5-F1
#
_entry.id   AF-A0A520JIL5-F1
#
_cell.length_a   1.000
_cell.length_b   1.000
_cell.length_c   1.000
_cell.angle_alpha   90.00
_cell.angle_beta   90.00
_cell.angle_gamma   90.00
#
_symmetry.space_group_name_H-M   'P 1'
#
loop_
_entity.id
_entity.type
_entity.pdbx_description
1 polymer ?
#
loop_
_entity_poly.entity_id
_entity_poly.type
_entity_poly.pdbx_seq_one_letter_code
_entity_poly.pdbx_strand_id
1 'polypeptide(L)'
;MDLSPSPDQVAILDAVDSLAKPYASVPLHDVSLALVSDTLDRELAEGGFLDIAFDPDLGPVSAALIVERLARLPFAIEAAISALVRPLFGIELPRPFCLLEVDKATRPIRFLQAGATVIVVGADRVSSFVAAADQVRSEDSLFAYPMAL
;
A
#
# COMPACT_ATOMS: atom_id res chain seq x y z
N MET A 1 14.37 -27.84 -3.38
CA MET A 1 13.64 -26.57 -3.51
C MET A 1 14.46 -25.53 -2.79
N ASP A 2 14.94 -24.52 -3.51
CA ASP A 2 15.66 -23.39 -2.92
C ASP A 2 14.65 -22.27 -2.65
N LEU A 3 14.63 -21.80 -1.41
CA LEU A 3 13.72 -20.75 -0.92
C LEU A 3 14.47 -19.46 -0.59
N SER A 4 15.77 -19.42 -0.88
CA SER A 4 16.62 -18.27 -0.64
C SER A 4 16.29 -17.17 -1.64
N PRO A 5 16.27 -15.89 -1.23
CA PRO A 5 16.14 -14.79 -2.17
C PRO A 5 17.27 -14.79 -3.20
N SER A 6 16.95 -14.42 -4.44
CA SER A 6 17.96 -14.22 -5.48
C SER A 6 18.89 -13.05 -5.15
N PRO A 7 20.08 -12.94 -5.76
CA PRO A 7 20.96 -11.79 -5.56
C PRO A 7 20.27 -10.44 -5.84
N ASP A 8 19.42 -10.36 -6.86
CA ASP A 8 18.68 -9.15 -7.20
C ASP A 8 17.64 -8.82 -6.13
N GLN A 9 16.93 -9.83 -5.61
CA GLN A 9 16.01 -9.66 -4.49
C GLN A 9 16.74 -9.17 -3.24
N VAL A 10 17.91 -9.72 -2.93
CA VAL A 10 18.73 -9.24 -1.80
C VAL A 10 19.10 -7.77 -1.98
N ALA A 11 19.60 -7.39 -3.16
CA ALA A 11 20.01 -6.01 -3.43
C ALA A 11 18.85 -5.00 -3.28
N ILE A 12 17.65 -5.36 -3.76
CA ILE A 12 16.46 -4.54 -3.63
C ILE A 12 16.02 -4.43 -2.17
N LEU A 13 16.04 -5.54 -1.42
CA LEU A 13 15.67 -5.52 -0.01
C LEU A 13 16.63 -4.67 0.83
N ASP A 14 17.93 -4.72 0.54
CA ASP A 14 18.92 -3.85 1.18
C ASP A 14 18.67 -2.35 0.86
N ALA A 15 18.26 -2.04 -0.38
CA ALA A 15 17.89 -0.69 -0.76
C ALA A 15 16.62 -0.19 -0.04
N VAL A 16 15.60 -1.04 0.08
CA VAL A 16 14.37 -0.75 0.84
C VAL A 16 14.71 -0.54 2.32
N ASP A 17 15.53 -1.40 2.93
CA ASP A 17 15.94 -1.27 4.33
C ASP A 17 16.68 0.05 4.58
N SER A 18 17.52 0.47 3.64
CA SER A 18 18.24 1.75 3.72
C SER A 18 17.28 2.94 3.67
N LEU A 19 16.32 2.94 2.73
CA LEU A 19 15.28 3.97 2.60
C LEU A 19 14.38 4.01 3.85
N ALA A 20 14.02 2.84 4.37
CA ALA A 20 13.09 2.69 5.49
C ALA A 20 13.70 3.06 6.85
N LYS A 21 15.03 3.15 6.95
CA LYS A 21 15.77 3.38 8.20
C LYS A 21 15.30 4.59 9.01
N PRO A 22 15.01 5.77 8.42
CA PRO A 22 14.47 6.93 9.15
C PRO A 22 13.06 6.70 9.72
N TYR A 23 12.34 5.72 9.18
CA TYR A 23 10.95 5.40 9.52
C TYR A 23 10.82 4.17 10.43
N ALA A 24 11.94 3.62 10.91
CA ALA A 24 11.97 2.37 11.68
C ALA A 24 11.39 2.51 13.10
N SER A 25 11.15 3.72 13.59
CA SER A 25 10.64 3.99 14.93
C SER A 25 9.46 4.95 14.91
N VAL A 26 8.57 4.80 15.88
CA VAL A 26 7.50 5.78 16.16
C VAL A 26 8.13 7.13 16.54
N PRO A 27 7.72 8.26 15.93
CA PRO A 27 8.15 9.59 16.35
C PRO A 27 7.85 9.86 17.83
N LEU A 28 8.75 10.57 18.51
CA LEU A 28 8.58 10.93 19.92
C LEU A 28 7.28 11.73 20.10
N HIS A 29 6.49 11.36 21.10
CA HIS A 29 5.22 11.99 21.47
C HIS A 29 4.08 11.86 20.45
N ASP A 30 4.18 10.96 19.47
CA ASP A 30 3.06 10.66 18.61
C ASP A 30 1.94 9.93 19.39
N VAL A 31 0.71 10.40 19.24
CA VAL A 31 -0.50 9.86 19.90
C VAL A 31 -1.59 9.52 18.88
N SER A 32 -1.25 9.49 17.60
CA SER A 32 -2.18 9.25 16.50
C SER A 32 -2.69 7.80 16.53
N LEU A 33 -3.93 7.60 16.08
CA LEU A 33 -4.50 6.24 15.97
C LEU A 33 -3.80 5.41 14.88
N ALA A 34 -3.21 6.07 13.89
CA ALA A 34 -2.37 5.48 12.87
C ALA A 34 -1.25 6.46 12.49
N LEU A 35 -0.03 5.95 12.31
CA LEU A 35 1.05 6.73 11.73
C LEU A 35 0.96 6.66 10.22
N VAL A 36 0.99 7.81 9.57
CA VAL A 36 1.04 7.92 8.10
C VAL A 36 2.21 8.82 7.72
N SER A 37 2.74 8.65 6.51
CA SER A 37 3.84 9.48 6.01
C SER A 37 3.76 9.60 4.50
N ASP A 38 3.32 10.76 4.02
CA ASP A 38 3.29 11.09 2.58
C ASP A 38 4.71 11.10 2.00
N THR A 39 5.71 11.44 2.82
CA THR A 39 7.12 11.42 2.40
C THR A 39 7.58 9.98 2.14
N LEU A 40 7.32 9.04 3.05
CA LEU A 40 7.65 7.63 2.84
C LEU A 40 6.94 7.07 1.61
N ASP A 41 5.64 7.36 1.46
CA ASP A 41 4.85 6.89 0.32
C ASP A 41 5.42 7.39 -1.03
N ARG A 42 5.77 8.68 -1.08
CA ARG A 42 6.40 9.30 -2.26
C ARG A 42 7.78 8.74 -2.54
N GLU A 43 8.65 8.59 -1.54
CA GLU A 43 10.00 8.04 -1.71
C GLU A 43 9.96 6.60 -2.25
N LEU A 44 9.01 5.79 -1.79
CA LEU A 44 8.80 4.44 -2.30
C LEU A 44 8.31 4.43 -3.75
N ALA A 45 7.46 5.39 -4.12
CA ALA A 45 6.98 5.57 -5.49
C ALA A 45 8.10 5.99 -6.44
N GLU A 46 8.80 7.07 -6.10
CA GLU A 46 9.86 7.67 -6.92
C GLU A 46 11.06 6.73 -7.04
N GLY A 47 11.32 5.91 -6.01
CA GLY A 47 12.32 4.84 -6.05
C GLY A 47 11.91 3.62 -6.89
N GLY A 48 10.68 3.56 -7.42
CA GLY A 48 10.19 2.46 -8.25
C GLY A 48 9.90 1.16 -7.48
N PHE A 49 10.03 1.14 -6.15
CA PHE A 49 9.85 -0.07 -5.33
C PHE A 49 8.43 -0.63 -5.42
N LEU A 50 7.45 0.23 -5.68
CA LEU A 50 6.05 -0.16 -5.82
C LEU A 50 5.70 -0.67 -7.23
N ASP A 51 6.61 -0.50 -8.21
CA ASP A 51 6.43 -0.95 -9.59
C ASP A 51 7.11 -2.30 -9.88
N ILE A 52 7.83 -2.88 -8.91
CA ILE A 52 8.68 -4.06 -9.09
C ILE A 52 7.93 -5.28 -9.66
N ALA A 53 6.64 -5.41 -9.39
CA ALA A 53 5.85 -6.51 -9.96
C ALA A 53 5.68 -6.44 -11.49
N PHE A 54 5.86 -5.27 -12.10
CA PHE A 54 5.86 -5.11 -13.56
C PHE A 54 7.17 -5.53 -14.21
N ASP A 55 8.24 -5.65 -13.44
CA ASP A 55 9.54 -6.09 -13.94
C ASP A 55 9.48 -7.61 -14.22
N PRO A 56 9.81 -8.05 -15.46
CA PRO A 56 9.68 -9.45 -15.85
C PRO A 56 10.68 -10.39 -15.16
N ASP A 57 11.81 -9.87 -14.68
CA ASP A 57 12.87 -10.66 -14.04
C ASP A 57 12.62 -10.78 -12.52
N LEU A 58 11.95 -9.80 -11.92
CA LEU A 58 11.66 -9.77 -10.47
C LEU A 58 10.25 -10.24 -10.13
N GLY A 59 9.25 -9.68 -10.82
CA GLY A 59 7.84 -10.05 -10.73
C GLY A 59 7.20 -9.91 -9.33
N PRO A 60 6.01 -10.51 -9.15
CA PRO A 60 5.17 -10.31 -7.96
C PRO A 60 5.75 -10.89 -6.68
N VAL A 61 6.62 -11.90 -6.77
CA VAL A 61 7.29 -12.47 -5.58
C VAL A 61 8.22 -11.43 -4.95
N SER A 62 8.99 -10.72 -5.77
CA SER A 62 9.89 -9.66 -5.29
C SER A 62 9.10 -8.50 -4.69
N ALA A 63 7.99 -8.11 -5.33
CA ALA A 63 7.07 -7.12 -4.76
C ALA A 63 6.49 -7.56 -3.40
N ALA A 64 6.16 -8.84 -3.23
CA ALA A 64 5.66 -9.36 -1.95
C ALA A 64 6.73 -9.29 -0.84
N LEU A 65 8.00 -9.53 -1.16
CA LEU A 65 9.11 -9.36 -0.21
C LEU A 65 9.26 -7.90 0.21
N ILE A 66 9.13 -6.95 -0.71
CA ILE A 66 9.15 -5.51 -0.39
C ILE A 66 7.99 -5.15 0.54
N VAL A 67 6.77 -5.59 0.22
CA VAL A 67 5.59 -5.35 1.05
C VAL A 67 5.77 -5.94 2.46
N GLU A 68 6.36 -7.14 2.57
CA GLU A 68 6.68 -7.76 3.86
C GLU A 68 7.66 -6.91 4.67
N ARG A 69 8.71 -6.37 4.05
CA ARG A 69 9.65 -5.47 4.74
C ARG A 69 8.99 -4.19 5.21
N LEU A 70 8.20 -3.57 4.35
CA LEU A 70 7.47 -2.33 4.68
C LEU A 70 6.44 -2.54 5.78
N ALA A 71 5.82 -3.71 5.86
CA ALA A 71 4.86 -4.06 6.92
C ALA A 71 5.48 -4.11 8.33
N ARG A 72 6.83 -4.13 8.45
CA ARG A 72 7.53 -4.04 9.74
C ARG A 72 7.66 -2.61 10.26
N LEU A 73 7.42 -1.61 9.42
CA LEU A 73 7.43 -0.21 9.82
C LEU A 73 6.15 0.11 10.59
N PRO A 74 6.20 1.05 11.55
CA PRO A 74 5.01 1.46 12.29
C PRO A 74 4.07 2.34 11.44
N PHE A 75 4.45 2.68 10.21
CA PHE A 75 3.70 3.54 9.29
C PHE A 75 2.70 2.75 8.44
N ALA A 76 1.44 3.18 8.46
CA ALA A 76 0.39 2.72 7.57
C ALA A 76 0.54 3.38 6.18
N ILE A 77 0.86 2.55 5.20
CA ILE A 77 0.93 2.93 3.78
C ILE A 77 0.17 1.92 2.92
N GLU A 78 -0.29 2.33 1.75
CA GLU A 78 -1.07 1.46 0.85
C GLU A 78 -0.23 0.49 0.03
N ALA A 79 1.11 0.49 0.18
CA ALA A 79 2.11 -0.21 -0.63
C ALA A 79 1.71 -1.59 -1.17
N ALA A 80 1.02 -2.43 -0.37
CA ALA A 80 0.52 -3.73 -0.82
C ALA A 80 -0.43 -3.62 -2.05
N ILE A 81 -1.33 -2.63 -2.05
CA ILE A 81 -2.27 -2.41 -3.15
C ILE A 81 -1.51 -1.95 -4.39
N SER A 82 -0.62 -0.95 -4.26
CA SER A 82 0.21 -0.49 -5.37
C SER A 82 1.15 -1.53 -5.95
N ALA A 83 1.77 -2.36 -5.10
CA ALA A 83 2.80 -3.30 -5.51
C ALA A 83 2.25 -4.65 -6.00
N LEU A 84 1.10 -5.10 -5.47
CA LEU A 84 0.56 -6.43 -5.75
C LEU A 84 -0.78 -6.42 -6.48
N VAL A 85 -1.63 -5.42 -6.21
CA VAL A 85 -3.01 -5.39 -6.76
C VAL A 85 -3.07 -4.57 -8.04
N ARG A 86 -2.45 -3.38 -8.07
CA ARG A 86 -2.40 -2.52 -9.27
C ARG A 86 -1.90 -3.27 -10.52
N PRO A 87 -0.86 -4.13 -10.48
CA PRO A 87 -0.40 -4.85 -11.67
C PRO A 87 -1.46 -5.74 -12.33
N LEU A 88 -2.46 -6.19 -11.57
CA LEU A 88 -3.53 -7.08 -12.06
C LEU A 88 -4.51 -6.36 -13.00
N PHE A 89 -4.56 -5.02 -12.98
CA PHE A 89 -5.48 -4.26 -13.83
C PHE A 89 -5.00 -4.16 -15.29
N GLY A 90 -3.70 -4.34 -15.55
CA GLY A 90 -3.12 -4.20 -16.89
C GLY A 90 -3.24 -2.79 -17.49
N ILE A 91 -3.66 -1.80 -16.70
CA ILE A 91 -3.77 -0.39 -17.07
C ILE A 91 -3.14 0.45 -15.96
N GLU A 92 -2.67 1.63 -16.33
CA GLU A 92 -2.17 2.60 -15.37
C GLU A 92 -3.33 3.25 -14.62
N LEU A 93 -3.26 3.23 -13.29
CA LEU A 93 -4.23 3.86 -12.41
C LEU A 93 -3.49 4.79 -11.44
N PRO A 94 -4.03 5.99 -11.14
CA PRO A 94 -3.34 6.96 -10.30
C PRO A 94 -3.32 6.52 -8.83
N ARG A 95 -2.19 6.78 -8.17
CA ARG A 95 -2.00 6.57 -6.72
C ARG A 95 -2.49 7.77 -5.92
N PRO A 96 -2.80 7.62 -4.62
CA PRO A 96 -2.78 6.37 -3.85
C PRO A 96 -4.03 5.50 -4.09
N PHE A 97 -3.99 4.24 -3.65
CA PHE A 97 -5.14 3.34 -3.76
C PHE A 97 -5.84 3.10 -2.42
N CYS A 98 -7.14 2.87 -2.49
CA CYS A 98 -7.90 2.23 -1.43
C CYS A 98 -8.79 1.11 -2.02
N LEU A 99 -9.16 0.16 -1.17
CA LEU A 99 -9.91 -1.03 -1.56
C LEU A 99 -11.15 -1.17 -0.67
N LEU A 100 -12.30 -1.43 -1.28
CA LEU A 100 -13.51 -1.83 -0.57
C LEU A 100 -14.28 -2.93 -1.30
N GLU A 101 -15.05 -3.69 -0.52
CA GLU A 101 -16.10 -4.55 -1.05
C GLU A 101 -17.40 -3.74 -1.16
N VAL A 102 -18.16 -3.95 -2.24
CA VAL A 102 -19.36 -3.16 -2.56
C VAL A 102 -20.40 -3.16 -1.42
N ASP A 103 -20.50 -4.24 -0.65
CA ASP A 103 -21.42 -4.43 0.47
C ASP A 103 -20.91 -3.78 1.78
N LYS A 104 -19.65 -3.33 1.82
CA LYS A 104 -18.99 -2.72 2.99
C LYS A 104 -18.71 -1.23 2.80
N ALA A 105 -19.29 -0.60 1.78
CA ALA A 105 -19.07 0.81 1.45
C ALA A 105 -19.46 1.82 2.55
N THR A 106 -20.25 1.40 3.55
CA THR A 106 -20.65 2.26 4.68
C THR A 106 -19.66 2.25 5.85
N ARG A 107 -18.58 1.47 5.76
CA ARG A 107 -17.54 1.38 6.80
C ARG A 107 -16.40 2.36 6.48
N PRO A 108 -15.61 2.77 7.48
CA PRO A 108 -14.36 3.48 7.21
C PRO A 108 -13.46 2.68 6.26
N ILE A 109 -12.96 3.33 5.20
CA ILE A 109 -12.12 2.72 4.18
C ILE A 109 -10.69 3.20 4.39
N ARG A 110 -9.75 2.27 4.56
CA ARG A 110 -8.34 2.59 4.77
C ARG A 110 -7.77 3.28 3.52
N PHE A 111 -7.01 4.36 3.73
CA PHE A 111 -6.36 5.17 2.68
C PHE A 111 -7.31 5.93 1.74
N LEU A 112 -8.62 5.94 2.01
CA LEU A 112 -9.54 6.78 1.27
C LEU A 112 -9.24 8.25 1.55
N GLN A 113 -8.88 8.98 0.51
CA GLN A 113 -8.67 10.43 0.52
C GLN A 113 -9.04 11.02 -0.84
N ALA A 114 -9.21 12.34 -0.91
CA ALA A 114 -9.44 13.01 -2.18
C ALA A 114 -8.27 12.74 -3.15
N GLY A 115 -8.57 12.36 -4.39
CA GLY A 115 -7.58 11.99 -5.40
C GLY A 115 -7.13 10.52 -5.36
N ALA A 116 -7.51 9.74 -4.34
CA ALA A 116 -7.21 8.32 -4.30
C ALA A 116 -8.03 7.54 -5.35
N THR A 117 -7.41 6.54 -5.99
CA THR A 117 -8.15 5.54 -6.76
C THR A 117 -8.84 4.58 -5.81
N VAL A 118 -10.17 4.58 -5.87
CA VAL A 118 -11.04 3.68 -5.12
C VAL A 118 -11.28 2.44 -5.97
N ILE A 119 -10.82 1.28 -5.50
CA ILE A 119 -11.11 -0.01 -6.10
C ILE A 119 -12.31 -0.62 -5.37
N VAL A 120 -13.38 -0.89 -6.12
CA VAL A 120 -14.61 -1.52 -5.63
C VAL A 120 -14.67 -2.95 -6.14
N VAL A 121 -14.61 -3.90 -5.20
CA VAL A 121 -14.71 -5.34 -5.49
C VAL A 121 -16.15 -5.78 -5.26
N GLY A 122 -16.81 -6.24 -6.32
CA GLY A 122 -18.09 -6.94 -6.27
C GLY A 122 -17.92 -8.43 -6.54
N ALA A 123 -19.01 -9.19 -6.47
CA ALA A 123 -18.99 -10.63 -6.71
C ALA A 123 -18.50 -11.01 -8.12
N ASP A 124 -18.98 -10.29 -9.14
CA ASP A 124 -18.71 -10.62 -10.55
C ASP A 124 -17.91 -9.55 -11.31
N ARG A 125 -17.60 -8.42 -10.65
CA ARG A 125 -16.92 -7.29 -11.27
C ARG A 125 -16.05 -6.52 -10.30
N VAL A 126 -14.96 -5.98 -10.84
CA VAL A 126 -14.13 -4.96 -10.18
C VAL A 126 -14.28 -3.67 -10.97
N SER A 127 -14.52 -2.57 -10.28
CA SER A 127 -14.58 -1.22 -10.88
C SER A 127 -13.70 -0.26 -10.09
N SER A 128 -13.27 0.82 -10.74
CA SER A 128 -12.52 1.87 -10.07
C SER A 128 -13.02 3.27 -10.44
N PHE A 129 -12.78 4.22 -9.54
CA PHE A 129 -12.95 5.65 -9.79
C PHE A 129 -11.97 6.44 -8.92
N VAL A 130 -11.71 7.70 -9.27
CA VAL A 130 -10.90 8.62 -8.44
C VAL A 130 -11.84 9.38 -7.51
N ALA A 131 -11.59 9.32 -6.20
CA ALA A 131 -12.42 10.00 -5.21
C ALA A 131 -12.31 11.52 -5.31
N ALA A 132 -13.44 12.21 -5.42
CA ALA A 132 -13.51 13.66 -5.32
C ALA A 132 -13.58 14.10 -3.84
N ALA A 133 -13.23 15.36 -3.58
CA ALA A 133 -13.19 15.89 -2.21
C ALA A 133 -14.55 15.89 -1.50
N ASP A 134 -15.64 16.03 -2.25
CA ASP A 134 -17.03 15.97 -1.74
C ASP A 134 -17.54 14.53 -1.50
N GLN A 135 -16.78 13.52 -1.94
CA GLN A 135 -17.07 12.10 -1.75
C GLN A 135 -16.34 11.51 -0.53
N VAL A 136 -15.50 12.30 0.15
CA VAL A 136 -14.66 11.84 1.26
C VAL A 136 -15.04 12.56 2.54
N ARG A 137 -15.17 11.79 3.62
CA ARG A 137 -15.33 12.30 4.97
C ARG A 137 -14.32 11.60 5.88
N SER A 138 -13.55 12.39 6.63
CA SER A 138 -12.62 11.85 7.63
C SER A 138 -13.39 11.28 8.81
N GLU A 139 -12.91 10.16 9.35
CA GLU A 139 -13.47 9.49 10.52
C GLU A 139 -12.37 9.20 11.53
N ASP A 140 -12.54 9.66 12.77
CA ASP A 140 -11.62 9.35 13.87
C ASP A 140 -11.98 7.97 14.43
N SER A 141 -11.47 6.91 13.81
CA SER A 141 -11.79 5.53 14.16
C SER A 141 -10.57 4.63 14.19
N LEU A 142 -10.53 3.73 15.18
CA LEU A 142 -9.56 2.63 15.28
C LEU A 142 -9.79 1.55 14.19
N PHE A 143 -10.93 1.56 13.50
CA PHE A 143 -11.47 0.43 12.72
C PHE A 143 -10.99 0.30 11.27
N ALA A 144 -9.76 0.70 10.95
CA ALA A 144 -9.12 0.32 9.67
C ALA A 144 -8.17 -0.90 9.81
N TYR A 145 -8.02 -1.43 11.03
CA TYR A 145 -7.28 -2.67 11.31
C TYR A 145 -8.23 -3.87 11.37
N PRO A 146 -7.92 -5.03 10.77
CA PRO A 146 -8.80 -6.19 10.80
C PRO A 146 -8.82 -6.80 12.21
N MET A 147 -9.65 -6.26 13.09
CA MET A 147 -10.08 -6.98 14.29
C MET A 147 -11.26 -7.84 13.87
N ALA A 148 -11.10 -9.16 13.96
CA ALA A 148 -12.18 -10.10 13.73
C ALA A 148 -13.40 -9.70 14.58
N LEU A 149 -14.57 -9.58 13.93
CA LEU A 149 -15.88 -9.63 14.59
C LEU A 149 -16.28 -11.09 14.78
#